data_AF-A0A4V2AE68-F1
#
_entry.id   AF-A0A4V2AE68-F1
#
_cell.length_a   1.000
_cell.length_b   1.000
_cell.length_c   1.000
_cell.angle_alpha   90.00
_cell.angle_beta   90.00
_cell.angle_gamma   90.00
#
_symmetry.space_group_name_H-M   'P 1'
#
loop_
_entity.id
_entity.type
_entity.pdbx_description
1 polymer ?
#
loop_
_entity_poly.entity_id
_entity_poly.type
_entity_poly.pdbx_seq_one_letter_code
_entity_poly.pdbx_strand_id
1 'polypeptide(L)'
;TVLANQRSQRQSANMQGSAATAPFNIRADEYEENRHFLLGQYFRLNYNKALENLPIVQSNVQITRVEVWVTNRTGATTNTRDIVALMDLAEAAPFGIPGAPGGTPPASGLPYNTNGSLYTILNNTPNARNSATATSALVGLGLQPVQDFEKTFARKLQPTDFTYNTQLGYISLNQPLLPDEVLGVAFEYTYNGKRFQVGEFSQDIPPDSSGNSQKVLFLKMLKATSQRPGLPIWRLMMKNVYTVGYGSLQREDFKLDVVYEQPSLGEKRYLPLKDTVAGITPTVRDPYLGVPMLQLLRLDRLNNQNDPQPNGVFDYIEGITVVSAQSRIVFPVLEPFGRDLEYAFKDGPSSNPDS
;
A
#
# COMPACT_ATOMS: atom_id res chain seq x y z
N THR A 1 -37.36 -22.96 37.92
CA THR A 1 -36.01 -22.42 38.17
C THR A 1 -35.44 -21.92 36.86
N VAL A 2 -35.32 -20.61 36.70
CA VAL A 2 -34.70 -19.98 35.53
C VAL A 2 -33.62 -19.07 36.09
N LEU A 3 -32.34 -19.42 35.88
CA LEU A 3 -31.20 -18.57 36.20
C LEU A 3 -30.88 -17.71 34.98
N ALA A 4 -31.10 -16.41 35.09
CA ALA A 4 -30.63 -15.42 34.13
C ALA A 4 -29.21 -14.99 34.50
N ASN A 5 -28.22 -15.35 33.67
CA ASN A 5 -26.87 -14.81 33.78
C ASN A 5 -26.82 -13.42 33.13
N GLN A 6 -26.82 -12.37 33.94
CA GLN A 6 -26.41 -11.03 33.50
C GLN A 6 -24.87 -10.98 33.37
N ARG A 7 -24.35 -11.02 32.14
CA ARG A 7 -23.02 -10.49 31.83
C ARG A 7 -23.17 -9.00 31.53
N SER A 8 -23.12 -8.17 32.56
CA SER A 8 -22.91 -6.74 32.40
C SER A 8 -21.40 -6.49 32.43
N GLN A 9 -20.82 -6.27 31.26
CA GLN A 9 -19.44 -5.81 31.13
C GLN A 9 -19.46 -4.29 31.37
N ARG A 10 -19.04 -3.84 32.56
CA ARG A 10 -18.91 -2.41 32.87
C ARG A 10 -17.78 -1.82 32.02
N GLN A 11 -18.10 -1.16 30.91
CA GLN A 11 -17.20 -0.18 30.31
C GLN A 11 -17.17 1.04 31.23
N SER A 12 -16.09 1.21 31.99
CA SER A 12 -15.83 2.46 32.71
C SER A 12 -15.13 3.40 31.75
N ALA A 13 -15.86 4.37 31.20
CA ALA A 13 -15.27 5.50 30.52
C ALA A 13 -14.64 6.41 31.59
N ASN A 14 -13.32 6.36 31.73
CA ASN A 14 -12.60 7.30 32.57
C ASN A 14 -12.64 8.68 31.87
N MET A 15 -13.66 9.48 32.17
CA MET A 15 -13.71 10.88 31.78
C MET A 15 -12.78 11.69 32.68
N GLN A 16 -11.54 11.88 32.25
CA GLN A 16 -10.67 12.92 32.76
C GLN A 16 -10.64 14.07 31.75
N GLY A 17 -11.36 15.15 32.07
CA GLY A 17 -11.26 16.48 31.44
C GLY A 17 -11.59 16.59 29.95
N SER A 18 -12.80 17.04 29.61
CA SER A 18 -13.28 17.59 28.31
C SER A 18 -13.00 16.89 26.97
N ALA A 19 -12.15 15.87 26.91
CA ALA A 19 -11.95 14.99 25.76
C ALA A 19 -11.91 13.55 26.29
N ALA A 20 -12.76 12.68 25.74
CA ALA A 20 -12.73 11.27 26.12
C ALA A 20 -11.40 10.65 25.65
N THR A 21 -10.48 10.38 26.57
CA THR A 21 -9.28 9.61 26.29
C THR A 21 -9.69 8.14 26.13
N ALA A 22 -9.59 7.60 24.92
CA ALA A 22 -9.91 6.21 24.63
C ALA A 22 -8.62 5.41 24.45
N PRO A 23 -8.30 4.44 25.34
CA PRO A 23 -7.20 3.53 25.08
C PRO A 23 -7.52 2.65 23.88
N PHE A 24 -6.50 2.29 23.11
CA PHE A 24 -6.58 1.33 22.02
C PHE A 24 -5.54 0.22 22.22
N ASN A 25 -5.85 -0.97 21.73
CA ASN A 25 -4.91 -2.10 21.63
C ASN A 25 -5.22 -2.81 20.32
N ILE A 26 -4.20 -2.92 19.46
CA ILE A 26 -4.32 -3.41 18.09
C ILE A 26 -3.18 -4.39 17.86
N ARG A 27 -3.51 -5.53 17.26
CA ARG A 27 -2.52 -6.56 16.94
C ARG A 27 -1.76 -6.21 15.67
N ALA A 28 -0.56 -6.78 15.54
CA ALA A 28 0.31 -6.57 14.39
C ALA A 28 -0.35 -6.95 13.05
N ASP A 29 -1.26 -7.92 13.04
CA ASP A 29 -1.99 -8.41 11.88
C ASP A 29 -3.31 -7.67 11.60
N GLU A 30 -3.71 -6.72 12.45
CA GLU A 30 -4.94 -5.92 12.32
C GLU A 30 -4.71 -4.60 11.54
N TYR A 31 -3.83 -4.63 10.53
CA TYR A 31 -3.64 -3.50 9.62
C TYR A 31 -4.86 -3.29 8.71
N GLU A 32 -5.01 -2.08 8.14
CA GLU A 32 -6.11 -1.79 7.22
C GLU A 32 -5.94 -2.45 5.83
N GLU A 33 -6.51 -3.64 5.69
CA GLU A 33 -6.48 -4.40 4.45
C GLU A 33 -7.33 -3.76 3.32
N ASN A 34 -6.92 -3.98 2.06
CA ASN A 34 -7.66 -3.60 0.85
C ASN A 34 -7.99 -2.10 0.73
N ARG A 35 -7.23 -1.23 1.39
CA ARG A 35 -7.47 0.22 1.44
C ARG A 35 -6.32 1.07 0.92
N HIS A 36 -5.08 0.69 1.24
CA HIS A 36 -3.88 1.48 0.95
C HIS A 36 -3.00 0.76 -0.06
N PHE A 37 -2.66 1.44 -1.16
CA PHE A 37 -1.93 0.82 -2.27
C PHE A 37 -0.86 1.74 -2.83
N LEU A 38 0.37 1.24 -2.91
CA LEU A 38 1.47 1.87 -3.65
C LEU A 38 1.16 1.84 -5.15
N LEU A 39 1.54 2.89 -5.87
CA LEU A 39 1.20 3.07 -7.29
C LEU A 39 2.00 2.17 -8.25
N GLY A 40 3.05 1.50 -7.77
CA GLY A 40 3.92 0.62 -8.56
C GLY A 40 5.15 0.15 -7.78
N GLN A 41 5.93 -0.77 -8.34
CA GLN A 41 7.06 -1.38 -7.61
C GLN A 41 8.16 -0.37 -7.28
N TYR A 42 8.37 0.65 -8.12
CA TYR A 42 9.29 1.74 -7.81
C TYR A 42 8.97 2.40 -6.45
N PHE A 43 7.70 2.71 -6.19
CA PHE A 43 7.29 3.34 -4.93
C PHE A 43 7.49 2.40 -3.75
N ARG A 44 7.17 1.11 -3.94
CA ARG A 44 7.44 0.06 -2.93
C ARG A 44 8.92 0.03 -2.55
N LEU A 45 9.80 -0.07 -3.55
CA LEU A 45 11.25 -0.21 -3.35
C LEU A 45 11.88 1.05 -2.75
N ASN A 46 11.24 2.21 -2.86
CA ASN A 46 11.76 3.48 -2.37
C ASN A 46 11.08 4.02 -1.11
N TYR A 47 9.95 3.45 -0.65
CA TYR A 47 9.19 3.97 0.48
C TYR A 47 10.04 4.10 1.76
N ASN A 48 10.68 3.01 2.19
CA ASN A 48 11.46 2.98 3.43
C ASN A 48 12.69 3.90 3.36
N LYS A 49 13.28 4.04 2.16
CA LYS A 49 14.40 4.94 1.90
C LYS A 49 13.95 6.40 1.92
N ALA A 50 12.81 6.71 1.33
CA ALA A 50 12.24 8.06 1.31
C ALA A 50 11.92 8.56 2.73
N LEU A 51 11.68 7.66 3.68
CA LEU A 51 11.39 7.98 5.09
C LEU A 51 12.59 7.73 6.02
N GLU A 52 13.78 7.52 5.45
CA GLU A 52 15.00 7.28 6.23
C GLU A 52 15.48 8.52 6.98
N ASN A 53 15.06 9.74 6.65
CA ASN A 53 15.54 10.95 7.33
C ASN A 53 14.37 11.87 7.72
N LEU A 54 13.46 11.35 8.54
CA LEU A 54 12.37 12.14 9.12
C LEU A 54 12.90 13.42 9.79
N PRO A 55 12.13 14.53 9.75
CA PRO A 55 10.80 14.68 9.15
C PRO A 55 10.82 14.89 7.62
N ILE A 56 11.99 14.87 6.97
CA ILE A 56 12.13 15.16 5.55
C ILE A 56 11.87 13.90 4.71
N VAL A 57 10.93 13.99 3.77
CA VAL A 57 10.68 12.93 2.78
C VAL A 57 11.69 13.03 1.63
N GLN A 58 12.59 12.05 1.54
CA GLN A 58 13.64 11.98 0.52
C GLN A 58 13.12 11.34 -0.78
N SER A 59 12.27 12.08 -1.49
CA SER A 59 11.75 11.67 -2.80
C SER A 59 11.88 12.79 -3.82
N ASN A 60 12.39 12.45 -5.00
CA ASN A 60 12.42 13.34 -6.16
C ASN A 60 11.14 13.24 -7.01
N VAL A 61 10.19 12.39 -6.60
CA VAL A 61 8.90 12.24 -7.29
C VAL A 61 7.91 13.27 -6.78
N GLN A 62 7.17 13.86 -7.71
CA GLN A 62 5.95 14.61 -7.42
C GLN A 62 4.81 14.09 -8.31
N ILE A 63 3.87 13.35 -7.74
CA ILE A 63 2.63 12.95 -8.44
C ILE A 63 1.80 14.19 -8.72
N THR A 64 1.47 14.42 -10.00
CA THR A 64 0.70 15.59 -10.46
C THR A 64 -0.76 15.27 -10.67
N ARG A 65 -1.09 14.01 -11.01
CA ARG A 65 -2.46 13.58 -11.31
C ARG A 65 -2.63 12.08 -11.08
N VAL A 66 -3.79 11.68 -10.57
CA VAL A 66 -4.19 10.26 -10.43
C VAL A 66 -5.65 10.09 -10.88
N GLU A 67 -5.93 9.05 -11.66
CA GLU A 67 -7.27 8.49 -11.87
C GLU A 67 -7.32 7.08 -11.29
N VAL A 68 -8.31 6.84 -10.43
CA VAL A 68 -8.52 5.53 -9.80
C VAL A 68 -9.81 4.93 -10.36
N TRP A 69 -9.74 3.66 -10.76
CA TRP A 69 -10.84 2.92 -11.34
C TRP A 69 -11.08 1.64 -10.54
N VAL A 70 -12.33 1.43 -10.16
CA VAL A 70 -12.77 0.27 -9.38
C VAL A 70 -13.92 -0.41 -10.11
N THR A 71 -14.02 -1.74 -10.02
CA THR A 71 -15.17 -2.51 -10.52
C THR A 71 -16.50 -1.82 -10.16
N ASN A 72 -17.37 -1.61 -11.14
CA ASN A 72 -18.63 -0.91 -10.95
C ASN A 72 -19.74 -1.87 -10.50
N ARG A 73 -19.87 -2.07 -9.19
CA ARG A 73 -20.94 -2.93 -8.62
C ARG A 73 -22.23 -2.18 -8.33
N THR A 74 -22.13 -0.88 -8.09
CA THR A 74 -23.25 -0.02 -7.66
C THR A 74 -24.12 0.47 -8.81
N GLY A 75 -23.86 0.02 -10.04
CA GLY A 75 -24.60 0.44 -11.23
C GLY A 75 -24.41 1.91 -11.57
N ALA A 76 -23.24 2.50 -11.26
CA ALA A 76 -22.94 3.87 -11.65
C ALA A 76 -23.05 4.02 -13.17
N THR A 77 -23.71 5.09 -13.62
CA THR A 77 -24.00 5.32 -15.05
C THR A 77 -23.09 6.39 -15.67
N THR A 78 -22.31 7.11 -14.86
CA THR A 78 -21.42 8.19 -15.28
C THR A 78 -19.96 7.83 -15.02
N ASN A 79 -19.05 8.23 -15.92
CA ASN A 79 -17.62 7.92 -15.83
C ASN A 79 -17.34 6.43 -15.66
N THR A 80 -18.07 5.60 -16.40
CA THR A 80 -17.95 4.15 -16.37
C THR A 80 -17.63 3.61 -17.76
N ARG A 81 -16.82 2.55 -17.82
CA ARG A 81 -16.43 1.85 -19.05
C ARG A 81 -15.69 0.56 -18.74
N ASP A 82 -15.51 -0.28 -19.75
CA ASP A 82 -14.55 -1.37 -19.67
C ASP A 82 -13.12 -0.86 -19.57
N ILE A 83 -12.37 -1.44 -18.64
CA ILE A 83 -10.93 -1.24 -18.46
C ILE A 83 -10.22 -2.59 -18.59
N VAL A 84 -8.92 -2.52 -18.87
CA VAL A 84 -7.97 -3.63 -18.73
C VAL A 84 -6.87 -3.15 -17.78
N ALA A 85 -6.90 -3.66 -16.56
CA ALA A 85 -5.87 -3.43 -15.55
C ALA A 85 -4.75 -4.46 -15.74
N LEU A 86 -3.51 -4.00 -15.83
CA LEU A 86 -2.34 -4.81 -16.19
C LEU A 86 -1.32 -4.80 -15.04
N MET A 87 -0.86 -5.98 -14.65
CA MET A 87 0.12 -6.14 -13.57
C MET A 87 1.45 -5.48 -13.91
N ASP A 88 1.97 -5.74 -15.11
CA ASP A 88 3.32 -5.34 -15.51
C ASP A 88 3.36 -4.00 -16.27
N LEU A 89 2.22 -3.30 -16.39
CA LEU A 89 2.19 -2.02 -17.09
C LEU A 89 3.15 -1.03 -16.43
N ALA A 90 4.01 -0.45 -17.27
CA ALA A 90 4.99 0.57 -16.92
C ALA A 90 6.08 0.17 -15.90
N GLU A 91 6.14 -1.10 -15.47
CA GLU A 91 7.19 -1.55 -14.55
C GLU A 91 8.55 -1.58 -15.24
N ALA A 92 9.58 -1.08 -14.56
CA ALA A 92 10.93 -1.11 -15.09
C ALA A 92 11.47 -2.55 -15.18
N ALA A 93 11.16 -3.38 -14.18
CA ALA A 93 11.45 -4.81 -14.15
C ALA A 93 10.12 -5.59 -14.02
N PRO A 94 9.45 -5.91 -15.15
CA PRO A 94 8.23 -6.72 -15.17
C PRO A 94 8.45 -8.09 -14.50
N PHE A 95 7.43 -8.61 -13.82
CA PHE A 95 7.47 -9.96 -13.26
C PHE A 95 7.61 -11.02 -14.35
N GLY A 96 7.05 -10.72 -15.53
CA GLY A 96 7.34 -11.40 -16.77
C GLY A 96 6.13 -12.14 -17.33
N ILE A 97 6.20 -12.34 -18.65
CA ILE A 97 5.49 -13.39 -19.38
C ILE A 97 6.60 -14.27 -19.94
N PRO A 98 6.71 -15.54 -19.57
CA PRO A 98 7.65 -16.46 -20.21
C PRO A 98 7.41 -16.46 -21.73
N GLY A 99 8.33 -15.91 -22.51
CA GLY A 99 8.26 -15.88 -23.98
C GLY A 99 7.57 -14.67 -24.63
N ALA A 100 7.10 -13.67 -23.87
CA ALA A 100 6.75 -12.38 -24.50
C ALA A 100 8.02 -11.54 -24.71
N PRO A 101 7.99 -10.51 -25.59
CA PRO A 101 9.14 -9.65 -25.85
C PRO A 101 9.41 -8.74 -24.63
N GLY A 102 9.89 -9.28 -23.51
CA GLY A 102 10.37 -8.48 -22.39
C GLY A 102 11.54 -7.63 -22.89
N GLY A 103 11.26 -6.35 -23.18
CA GLY A 103 12.32 -5.40 -23.49
C GLY A 103 13.27 -5.29 -22.31
N THR A 104 14.54 -5.01 -22.59
CA THR A 104 15.52 -4.73 -21.53
C THR A 104 14.95 -3.64 -20.59
N PRO A 105 14.91 -3.88 -19.27
CA PRO A 105 14.56 -2.86 -18.29
C PRO A 105 15.27 -1.54 -18.60
N PRO A 106 14.55 -0.41 -18.74
CA PRO A 106 15.21 0.86 -18.94
C PRO A 106 16.07 1.19 -17.71
N ALA A 107 17.31 1.63 -17.95
CA ALA A 107 18.31 1.86 -16.91
C ALA A 107 17.88 2.85 -15.80
N SER A 108 16.83 3.65 -16.04
CA SER A 108 16.32 4.63 -15.08
C SER A 108 15.60 4.02 -13.86
N GLY A 109 15.03 2.81 -13.96
CA GLY A 109 14.23 2.20 -12.90
C GLY A 109 12.90 2.90 -12.56
N LEU A 110 12.58 4.02 -13.22
CA LEU A 110 11.38 4.84 -12.99
C LEU A 110 10.19 4.25 -13.76
N PRO A 111 8.96 4.23 -13.21
CA PRO A 111 7.81 3.65 -13.91
C PRO A 111 7.30 4.59 -15.03
N TYR A 112 7.14 4.07 -16.25
CA TYR A 112 6.70 4.87 -17.40
C TYR A 112 6.02 3.98 -18.45
N ASN A 113 4.97 4.46 -19.13
CA ASN A 113 4.21 3.68 -20.10
C ASN A 113 5.11 3.04 -21.17
N THR A 114 6.14 3.75 -21.65
CA THR A 114 7.04 3.22 -22.66
C THR A 114 8.20 2.40 -22.08
N ASN A 115 8.16 2.05 -20.79
CA ASN A 115 9.07 1.06 -20.23
C ASN A 115 8.66 -0.35 -20.66
N GLY A 116 9.66 -1.15 -20.98
CA GLY A 116 9.43 -2.45 -21.57
C GLY A 116 8.68 -2.33 -22.90
N SER A 117 7.92 -3.38 -23.25
CA SER A 117 7.24 -3.48 -24.54
C SER A 117 5.71 -3.54 -24.41
N LEU A 118 5.17 -3.82 -23.21
CA LEU A 118 3.77 -4.19 -23.03
C LEU A 118 2.81 -3.12 -23.57
N TYR A 119 2.99 -1.86 -23.17
CA TYR A 119 2.15 -0.76 -23.66
C TYR A 119 2.24 -0.61 -25.18
N THR A 120 3.46 -0.65 -25.74
CA THR A 120 3.70 -0.55 -27.18
C THR A 120 3.04 -1.71 -27.95
N ILE A 121 3.16 -2.94 -27.46
CA ILE A 121 2.52 -4.14 -28.05
C ILE A 121 1.00 -3.99 -28.03
N LEU A 122 0.43 -3.61 -26.89
CA LEU A 122 -1.01 -3.43 -26.75
C LEU A 122 -1.53 -2.32 -27.66
N ASN A 123 -0.80 -1.21 -27.78
CA ASN A 123 -1.18 -0.10 -28.66
C ASN A 123 -1.11 -0.46 -30.15
N ASN A 124 -0.19 -1.37 -30.52
CA ASN A 124 -0.07 -1.91 -31.88
C ASN A 124 -0.99 -3.12 -32.14
N THR A 125 -1.83 -3.51 -31.17
CA THR A 125 -2.78 -4.63 -31.29
C THR A 125 -4.21 -4.09 -31.23
N PRO A 126 -4.85 -3.75 -32.37
CA PRO A 126 -6.19 -3.14 -32.36
C PRO A 126 -7.25 -3.94 -31.60
N ASN A 127 -7.17 -5.27 -31.64
CA ASN A 127 -8.09 -6.15 -30.91
C ASN A 127 -7.92 -6.07 -29.38
N ALA A 128 -6.73 -5.72 -28.87
CA ALA A 128 -6.51 -5.52 -27.44
C ALA A 128 -7.26 -4.27 -26.93
N ARG A 129 -7.59 -3.33 -27.83
CA ARG A 129 -8.30 -2.08 -27.50
C ARG A 129 -9.81 -2.25 -27.49
N ASN A 130 -10.36 -3.18 -28.26
CA ASN A 130 -11.81 -3.36 -28.39
C ASN A 130 -12.35 -4.18 -27.21
N SER A 131 -13.32 -3.65 -26.46
CA SER A 131 -13.89 -4.35 -25.30
C SER A 131 -14.36 -5.79 -25.62
N ALA A 132 -14.92 -6.04 -26.80
CA ALA A 132 -15.42 -7.36 -27.17
C ALA A 132 -14.29 -8.39 -27.41
N THR A 133 -13.12 -7.95 -27.87
CA THR A 133 -12.01 -8.85 -28.27
C THR A 133 -10.75 -8.69 -27.42
N ALA A 134 -10.73 -7.76 -26.47
CA ALA A 134 -9.56 -7.48 -25.64
C ALA A 134 -9.07 -8.74 -24.92
N THR A 135 -9.95 -9.45 -24.22
CA THR A 135 -9.56 -10.66 -23.48
C THR A 135 -8.90 -11.71 -24.38
N SER A 136 -9.48 -12.02 -25.54
CA SER A 136 -8.90 -13.01 -26.46
C SER A 136 -7.60 -12.52 -27.10
N ALA A 137 -7.48 -11.22 -27.37
CA ALA A 137 -6.25 -10.63 -27.87
C ALA A 137 -5.12 -10.70 -26.83
N LEU A 138 -5.38 -10.36 -25.57
CA LEU A 138 -4.39 -10.45 -24.49
C LEU A 138 -3.96 -11.90 -24.24
N VAL A 139 -4.91 -12.85 -24.22
CA VAL A 139 -4.60 -14.29 -24.13
C VAL A 139 -3.77 -14.75 -25.32
N GLY A 140 -4.05 -14.26 -26.53
CA GLY A 140 -3.26 -14.53 -27.72
C GLY A 140 -1.82 -13.99 -27.67
N LEU A 141 -1.57 -12.98 -26.84
CA LEU A 141 -0.23 -12.47 -26.52
C LEU A 141 0.48 -13.27 -25.41
N GLY A 142 -0.16 -14.31 -24.87
CA GLY A 142 0.36 -15.14 -23.78
C GLY A 142 0.07 -14.63 -22.37
N LEU A 143 -0.73 -13.56 -22.22
CA LEU A 143 -1.12 -13.03 -20.91
C LEU A 143 -2.20 -13.90 -20.26
N GLN A 144 -2.05 -14.15 -18.96
CA GLN A 144 -2.98 -14.91 -18.15
C GLN A 144 -4.01 -13.98 -17.47
N PRO A 145 -5.33 -14.21 -17.65
CA PRO A 145 -6.36 -13.50 -16.90
C PRO A 145 -6.18 -13.69 -15.38
N VAL A 146 -6.61 -12.71 -14.58
CA VAL A 146 -6.51 -12.66 -13.10
C VAL A 146 -5.07 -12.53 -12.56
N GLN A 147 -4.07 -13.01 -13.30
CA GLN A 147 -2.66 -12.88 -12.95
C GLN A 147 -2.02 -11.64 -13.58
N ASP A 148 -1.97 -11.61 -14.91
CA ASP A 148 -1.24 -10.59 -15.67
C ASP A 148 -2.17 -9.43 -16.03
N PHE A 149 -3.47 -9.70 -16.19
CA PHE A 149 -4.48 -8.68 -16.42
C PHE A 149 -5.86 -9.03 -15.86
N GLU A 150 -6.65 -8.00 -15.62
CA GLU A 150 -8.08 -8.07 -15.30
C GLU A 150 -8.85 -7.17 -16.28
N LYS A 151 -9.85 -7.72 -16.96
CA LYS A 151 -10.82 -6.92 -17.72
C LYS A 151 -12.09 -6.80 -16.89
N THR A 152 -12.54 -5.58 -16.62
CA THR A 152 -13.77 -5.35 -15.85
C THR A 152 -14.49 -4.08 -16.30
N PHE A 153 -15.80 -4.04 -16.09
CA PHE A 153 -16.56 -2.79 -16.19
C PHE A 153 -16.34 -1.99 -14.90
N ALA A 154 -15.68 -0.84 -15.02
CA ALA A 154 -15.24 -0.05 -13.89
C ALA A 154 -15.90 1.33 -13.87
N ARG A 155 -15.92 1.93 -12.67
CA ARG A 155 -16.24 3.34 -12.45
C ARG A 155 -14.99 4.07 -12.02
N LYS A 156 -14.82 5.30 -12.52
CA LYS A 156 -13.80 6.23 -12.02
C LYS A 156 -14.23 6.74 -10.65
N LEU A 157 -13.35 6.64 -9.66
CA LEU A 157 -13.55 7.25 -8.36
C LEU A 157 -13.46 8.77 -8.45
N GLN A 158 -14.26 9.46 -7.64
CA GLN A 158 -14.13 10.92 -7.51
C GLN A 158 -12.89 11.25 -6.68
N PRO A 159 -12.29 12.44 -6.84
CA PRO A 159 -11.20 12.90 -5.98
C PRO A 159 -11.57 12.92 -4.49
N THR A 160 -12.87 12.94 -4.15
CA THR A 160 -13.36 12.85 -2.78
C THR A 160 -13.44 11.44 -2.23
N ASP A 161 -13.27 10.39 -3.06
CA ASP A 161 -13.40 8.98 -2.66
C ASP A 161 -12.06 8.36 -2.22
N PHE A 162 -10.95 9.07 -2.46
CA PHE A 162 -9.60 8.62 -2.12
C PHE A 162 -8.67 9.81 -1.89
N THR A 163 -7.56 9.56 -1.21
CA THR A 163 -6.43 10.50 -1.14
C THR A 163 -5.18 9.84 -1.72
N TYR A 164 -4.15 10.62 -2.01
CA TYR A 164 -2.86 10.09 -2.45
C TYR A 164 -1.70 10.91 -1.91
N ASN A 165 -0.59 10.25 -1.62
CA ASN A 165 0.64 10.92 -1.21
C ASN A 165 1.49 11.23 -2.45
N THR A 166 1.79 12.51 -2.65
CA THR A 166 2.42 12.99 -3.87
C THR A 166 3.92 12.66 -3.96
N GLN A 167 4.58 12.37 -2.84
CA GLN A 167 6.02 12.10 -2.80
C GLN A 167 6.31 10.60 -2.63
N LEU A 168 5.50 9.91 -1.84
CA LEU A 168 5.63 8.47 -1.54
C LEU A 168 4.90 7.58 -2.54
N GLY A 169 3.96 8.14 -3.31
CA GLY A 169 3.28 7.45 -4.40
C GLY A 169 2.42 6.26 -3.95
N TYR A 170 1.50 6.52 -3.03
CA TYR A 170 0.41 5.58 -2.68
C TYR A 170 -0.93 6.30 -2.68
N ILE A 171 -2.00 5.53 -2.87
CA ILE A 171 -3.39 5.95 -2.70
C ILE A 171 -3.98 5.34 -1.44
N SER A 172 -4.95 6.03 -0.84
CA SER A 172 -5.74 5.56 0.29
C SER A 172 -7.21 5.75 -0.02
N LEU A 173 -7.96 4.66 -0.07
CA LEU A 173 -9.39 4.68 -0.37
C LEU A 173 -10.20 5.03 0.88
N ASN A 174 -11.28 5.79 0.72
CA ASN A 174 -12.17 6.10 1.84
C ASN A 174 -12.97 4.88 2.31
N GLN A 175 -13.20 3.92 1.42
CA GLN A 175 -13.81 2.63 1.73
C GLN A 175 -12.88 1.50 1.29
N PRO A 176 -12.75 0.42 2.07
CA PRO A 176 -11.93 -0.72 1.68
C PRO A 176 -12.60 -1.43 0.50
N LEU A 177 -11.80 -1.99 -0.39
CA LEU A 177 -12.31 -2.77 -1.51
C LEU A 177 -12.82 -4.12 -1.06
N LEU A 178 -13.86 -4.60 -1.74
CA LEU A 178 -14.31 -5.97 -1.58
C LEU A 178 -13.27 -6.96 -2.15
N PRO A 179 -13.22 -8.21 -1.65
CA PRO A 179 -12.24 -9.20 -2.09
C PRO A 179 -12.21 -9.43 -3.61
N ASP A 180 -13.35 -9.32 -4.28
CA ASP A 180 -13.55 -9.56 -5.71
C ASP A 180 -13.59 -8.28 -6.56
N GLU A 181 -13.24 -7.12 -6.00
CA GLU A 181 -13.08 -5.88 -6.77
C GLU A 181 -11.67 -5.75 -7.36
N VAL A 182 -11.60 -5.26 -8.60
CA VAL A 182 -10.36 -4.91 -9.29
C VAL A 182 -10.07 -3.42 -9.05
N LEU A 183 -8.81 -3.09 -8.80
CA LEU A 183 -8.30 -1.73 -8.67
C LEU A 183 -7.29 -1.45 -9.78
N GLY A 184 -7.63 -0.51 -10.66
CA GLY A 184 -6.75 0.01 -11.69
C GLY A 184 -6.46 1.50 -11.49
N VAL A 185 -5.25 1.94 -11.83
CA VAL A 185 -4.87 3.36 -11.76
C VAL A 185 -4.20 3.84 -13.04
N ALA A 186 -4.38 5.12 -13.34
CA ALA A 186 -3.51 5.89 -14.21
C ALA A 186 -2.98 7.09 -13.44
N PHE A 187 -1.70 7.41 -13.58
CA PHE A 187 -1.11 8.56 -12.90
C PHE A 187 -0.01 9.21 -13.71
N GLU A 188 0.20 10.49 -13.43
CA GLU A 188 1.28 11.31 -13.96
C GLU A 188 2.12 11.81 -12.80
N TYR A 189 3.43 11.85 -13.00
CA TYR A 189 4.36 12.40 -12.03
C TYR A 189 5.52 13.09 -12.71
N THR A 190 6.22 13.91 -11.94
CA THR A 190 7.50 14.49 -12.34
C THR A 190 8.63 13.88 -11.53
N TYR A 191 9.78 13.70 -12.16
CA TYR A 191 11.02 13.30 -11.51
C TYR A 191 12.16 14.15 -12.11
N ASN A 192 12.82 14.94 -11.27
CA ASN A 192 13.86 15.90 -11.68
C ASN A 192 13.43 16.76 -12.89
N GLY A 193 12.20 17.28 -12.87
CA GLY A 193 11.64 18.15 -13.92
C GLY A 193 11.14 17.44 -15.18
N LYS A 194 11.32 16.12 -15.32
CA LYS A 194 10.78 15.33 -16.44
C LYS A 194 9.44 14.72 -16.06
N ARG A 195 8.47 14.75 -16.99
CA ARG A 195 7.14 14.17 -16.82
C ARG A 195 7.13 12.71 -17.25
N PHE A 196 6.42 11.89 -16.48
CA PHE A 196 6.21 10.48 -16.72
C PHE A 196 4.74 10.15 -16.50
N GLN A 197 4.20 9.23 -17.30
CA GLN A 197 2.83 8.74 -17.21
C GLN A 197 2.81 7.22 -17.13
N VAL A 198 1.90 6.70 -16.31
CA VAL A 198 1.61 5.29 -16.14
C VAL A 198 0.10 5.08 -16.32
N GLY A 199 -0.30 4.15 -17.17
CA GLY A 199 -1.69 3.97 -17.58
C GLY A 199 -2.19 5.07 -18.51
N GLU A 200 -3.46 4.99 -18.87
CA GLU A 200 -4.14 5.92 -19.75
C GLU A 200 -5.22 6.68 -19.01
N PHE A 201 -5.22 8.01 -19.15
CA PHE A 201 -6.31 8.81 -18.61
C PHE A 201 -7.54 8.69 -19.50
N SER A 202 -8.73 8.75 -18.90
CA SER A 202 -10.01 8.69 -19.63
C SER A 202 -10.15 9.71 -20.76
N GLN A 203 -9.56 10.88 -20.59
CA GLN A 203 -9.56 11.97 -21.57
C GLN A 203 -8.66 11.69 -22.79
N ASP A 204 -7.61 10.86 -22.63
CA ASP A 204 -6.64 10.57 -23.70
C ASP A 204 -7.23 9.55 -24.69
N ILE A 205 -8.13 8.69 -24.21
CA ILE A 205 -8.80 7.65 -24.98
C ILE A 205 -10.33 7.88 -24.91
N PRO A 206 -10.88 8.84 -25.66
CA PRO A 206 -12.31 9.11 -25.65
C PRO A 206 -13.12 7.88 -26.17
N PRO A 207 -14.37 7.71 -25.70
CA PRO A 207 -15.28 6.73 -26.29
C PRO A 207 -15.42 6.98 -27.80
N ASP A 208 -15.53 5.90 -28.57
CA ASP A 208 -15.75 5.99 -30.01
C ASP A 208 -17.13 6.59 -30.31
N SER A 209 -17.16 7.74 -30.98
CA SER A 209 -18.39 8.44 -31.35
C SER A 209 -19.20 7.71 -32.43
N SER A 210 -18.64 6.69 -33.09
CA SER A 210 -19.34 5.88 -34.09
C SER A 210 -20.23 4.79 -33.50
N GLY A 211 -20.15 4.53 -32.19
CA GLY A 211 -20.93 3.50 -31.49
C GLY A 211 -20.52 2.06 -31.79
N ASN A 212 -19.55 1.83 -32.68
CA ASN A 212 -19.19 0.49 -33.18
C ASN A 212 -18.15 -0.23 -32.30
N SER A 213 -17.39 0.46 -31.45
CA SER A 213 -16.48 -0.20 -30.51
C SER A 213 -16.26 0.60 -29.22
N GLN A 214 -16.53 -0.02 -28.07
CA GLN A 214 -16.09 0.54 -26.79
C GLN A 214 -14.61 0.25 -26.60
N LYS A 215 -13.78 1.30 -26.64
CA LYS A 215 -12.34 1.20 -26.39
C LYS A 215 -12.11 0.98 -24.89
N VAL A 216 -11.27 0.02 -24.52
CA VAL A 216 -10.82 -0.15 -23.13
C VAL A 216 -9.67 0.81 -22.79
N LEU A 217 -9.58 1.20 -21.52
CA LEU A 217 -8.39 1.86 -20.98
C LEU A 217 -7.38 0.81 -20.50
N PHE A 218 -6.10 1.02 -20.80
CA PHE A 218 -5.01 0.27 -20.18
C PHE A 218 -4.55 0.97 -18.92
N LEU A 219 -4.72 0.29 -17.78
CA LEU A 219 -4.43 0.84 -16.46
C LEU A 219 -3.41 -0.03 -15.74
N LYS A 220 -2.69 0.56 -14.78
CA LYS A 220 -1.84 -0.19 -13.85
C LYS A 220 -2.71 -0.91 -12.83
N MET A 221 -2.59 -2.22 -12.72
CA MET A 221 -3.31 -3.02 -11.72
C MET A 221 -2.65 -2.92 -10.35
N LEU A 222 -3.43 -2.59 -9.32
CA LEU A 222 -3.01 -2.59 -7.91
C LEU A 222 -3.65 -3.72 -7.11
N LYS A 223 -4.84 -4.19 -7.52
CA LYS A 223 -5.54 -5.34 -6.93
C LYS A 223 -6.34 -6.09 -8.01
N ALA A 224 -6.23 -7.41 -8.01
CA ALA A 224 -7.03 -8.32 -8.82
C ALA A 224 -8.20 -8.92 -8.02
N THR A 225 -9.06 -9.70 -8.67
CA THR A 225 -10.18 -10.41 -8.01
C THR A 225 -9.74 -11.55 -7.09
N SER A 226 -8.48 -11.98 -7.18
CA SER A 226 -7.87 -13.02 -6.35
C SER A 226 -6.57 -12.52 -5.72
N GLN A 227 -6.46 -12.64 -4.40
CA GLN A 227 -5.22 -12.33 -3.68
C GLN A 227 -4.23 -13.49 -3.80
N ARG A 228 -3.13 -13.26 -4.52
CA ARG A 228 -2.06 -14.25 -4.71
C ARG A 228 -0.76 -13.71 -4.14
N PRO A 229 -0.32 -14.15 -2.95
CA PRO A 229 0.88 -13.62 -2.29
C PRO A 229 2.17 -13.75 -3.10
N GLY A 230 2.23 -14.70 -4.03
CA GLY A 230 3.36 -14.88 -4.95
C GLY A 230 3.46 -13.85 -6.08
N LEU A 231 2.44 -13.01 -6.30
CA LEU A 231 2.45 -11.99 -7.34
C LEU A 231 2.92 -10.62 -6.81
N PRO A 232 3.64 -9.81 -7.59
CA PRO A 232 4.15 -8.51 -7.16
C PRO A 232 3.07 -7.53 -6.68
N ILE A 233 1.85 -7.59 -7.25
CA ILE A 233 0.74 -6.71 -6.85
C ILE A 233 0.31 -6.92 -5.40
N TRP A 234 0.52 -8.12 -4.83
CA TRP A 234 0.30 -8.37 -3.39
C TRP A 234 1.16 -7.47 -2.50
N ARG A 235 2.37 -7.14 -2.98
CA ARG A 235 3.31 -6.26 -2.28
C ARG A 235 3.02 -4.78 -2.50
N LEU A 236 2.08 -4.42 -3.38
CA LEU A 236 1.62 -3.04 -3.54
C LEU A 236 0.56 -2.66 -2.50
N MET A 237 -0.17 -3.64 -1.94
CA MET A 237 -1.02 -3.39 -0.78
C MET A 237 -0.16 -3.12 0.46
N MET A 238 -0.33 -1.92 1.03
CA MET A 238 0.36 -1.47 2.23
C MET A 238 -0.19 -2.21 3.46
N LYS A 239 0.71 -2.67 4.34
CA LYS A 239 0.39 -3.46 5.54
C LYS A 239 0.91 -2.78 6.82
N ASN A 240 1.09 -1.48 6.73
CA ASN A 240 1.77 -0.64 7.71
C ASN A 240 0.89 0.54 8.17
N VAL A 241 -0.42 0.48 7.89
CA VAL A 241 -1.40 1.50 8.27
C VAL A 241 -2.42 0.89 9.23
N TYR A 242 -2.61 1.52 10.39
CA TYR A 242 -3.47 1.05 11.46
C TYR A 242 -4.45 2.14 11.89
N THR A 243 -5.72 1.79 12.04
CA THR A 243 -6.74 2.70 12.60
C THR A 243 -6.78 2.57 14.11
N VAL A 244 -6.43 3.63 14.83
CA VAL A 244 -6.26 3.65 16.29
C VAL A 244 -7.43 4.27 17.07
N GLY A 245 -8.50 4.64 16.37
CA GLY A 245 -9.65 5.24 17.02
C GLY A 245 -10.70 5.73 16.02
N TYR A 246 -11.55 6.64 16.50
CA TYR A 246 -12.61 7.26 15.71
C TYR A 246 -12.48 8.78 15.75
N GLY A 247 -12.74 9.43 14.62
CA GLY A 247 -12.68 10.89 14.50
C GLY A 247 -11.26 11.41 14.25
N SER A 248 -10.96 12.60 14.78
CA SER A 248 -9.65 13.23 14.64
C SER A 248 -8.80 12.98 15.87
N LEU A 249 -7.56 12.54 15.68
CA LEU A 249 -6.54 12.57 16.73
C LEU A 249 -6.12 14.01 17.01
N GLN A 250 -5.73 14.28 18.25
CA GLN A 250 -5.00 15.48 18.65
C GLN A 250 -3.58 15.06 19.00
N ARG A 251 -2.60 15.92 18.76
CA ARG A 251 -1.20 15.62 19.06
C ARG A 251 -0.97 15.65 20.57
N GLU A 252 -1.63 16.61 21.22
CA GLU A 252 -1.67 16.79 22.65
C GLU A 252 -2.27 15.52 23.27
N ASP A 253 -1.49 14.87 24.14
CA ASP A 253 -1.86 13.64 24.86
C ASP A 253 -1.96 12.34 24.03
N PHE A 254 -1.67 12.36 22.72
CA PHE A 254 -1.54 11.12 21.97
C PHE A 254 -0.31 10.34 22.42
N LYS A 255 -0.53 9.08 22.81
CA LYS A 255 0.53 8.16 23.19
C LYS A 255 0.36 6.87 22.40
N LEU A 256 1.45 6.46 21.76
CA LEU A 256 1.56 5.18 21.11
C LEU A 256 2.82 4.49 21.61
N ASP A 257 2.65 3.24 22.03
CA ASP A 257 3.72 2.31 22.32
C ASP A 257 3.53 1.08 21.41
N VAL A 258 4.63 0.46 21.02
CA VAL A 258 4.61 -0.86 20.39
C VAL A 258 5.23 -1.85 21.37
N VAL A 259 4.51 -2.91 21.67
CA VAL A 259 4.93 -3.91 22.66
C VAL A 259 4.98 -5.31 22.05
N TYR A 260 5.92 -6.10 22.54
CA TYR A 260 5.96 -7.54 22.36
C TYR A 260 5.25 -8.20 23.52
N GLU A 261 4.14 -8.89 23.26
CA GLU A 261 3.46 -9.69 24.27
C GLU A 261 4.21 -11.01 24.49
N GLN A 262 4.89 -11.14 25.62
CA GLN A 262 5.61 -12.36 25.95
C GLN A 262 4.71 -13.34 26.72
N PRO A 263 4.54 -14.59 26.24
CA PRO A 263 3.75 -15.59 26.94
C PRO A 263 4.23 -15.77 28.38
N SER A 264 3.30 -15.63 29.34
CA SER A 264 3.55 -15.74 30.78
C SER A 264 4.47 -14.69 31.42
N LEU A 265 5.03 -13.74 30.65
CA LEU A 265 5.95 -12.72 31.13
C LEU A 265 5.49 -11.28 30.85
N GLY A 266 4.34 -11.12 30.18
CA GLY A 266 3.67 -9.83 29.96
C GLY A 266 4.21 -9.04 28.78
N GLU A 267 3.72 -7.81 28.63
CA GLU A 267 4.11 -6.90 27.55
C GLU A 267 5.49 -6.29 27.80
N LYS A 268 6.33 -6.28 26.76
CA LYS A 268 7.67 -5.70 26.77
C LYS A 268 7.82 -4.68 25.65
N ARG A 269 8.49 -3.56 25.94
CA ARG A 269 8.77 -2.51 24.94
C ARG A 269 9.98 -2.80 24.06
N TYR A 270 10.58 -3.97 24.17
CA TYR A 270 11.77 -4.40 23.44
C TYR A 270 11.67 -5.88 23.12
N LEU A 271 12.42 -6.34 22.12
CA LEU A 271 12.45 -7.75 21.72
C LEU A 271 13.02 -8.64 22.86
N PRO A 272 12.41 -9.79 23.16
CA PRO A 272 12.91 -10.68 24.21
C PRO A 272 14.25 -11.31 23.79
N LEU A 273 15.18 -11.42 24.73
CA LEU A 273 16.57 -11.78 24.44
C LEU A 273 16.78 -13.29 24.15
N LYS A 274 15.84 -14.16 24.57
CA LYS A 274 16.02 -15.64 24.58
C LYS A 274 14.69 -16.42 24.50
N ASP A 275 13.62 -15.83 23.96
CA ASP A 275 12.33 -16.52 23.96
C ASP A 275 12.26 -17.56 22.84
N THR A 276 11.63 -18.70 23.10
CA THR A 276 11.41 -19.76 22.12
C THR A 276 9.93 -19.84 21.80
N VAL A 277 9.53 -19.37 20.61
CA VAL A 277 8.15 -19.45 20.14
C VAL A 277 8.08 -20.42 18.97
N ALA A 278 7.15 -21.38 19.04
CA ALA A 278 6.96 -22.39 17.99
C ALA A 278 8.25 -23.15 17.59
N GLY A 279 9.16 -23.38 18.56
CA GLY A 279 10.43 -24.08 18.33
C GLY A 279 11.55 -23.21 17.74
N ILE A 280 11.32 -21.90 17.56
CA ILE A 280 12.31 -20.94 17.07
C ILE A 280 12.70 -20.03 18.23
N THR A 281 14.00 -19.96 18.54
CA THR A 281 14.58 -18.98 19.47
C THR A 281 15.28 -17.90 18.65
N PRO A 282 14.59 -16.82 18.24
CA PRO A 282 15.25 -15.78 17.46
C PRO A 282 16.30 -15.08 18.32
N THR A 283 17.56 -15.13 17.89
CA THR A 283 18.63 -14.43 18.61
C THR A 283 18.69 -12.97 18.14
N VAL A 284 18.36 -12.02 19.01
CA VAL A 284 18.53 -10.58 18.70
C VAL A 284 20.03 -10.25 18.57
N ARG A 285 20.42 -9.43 17.60
CA ARG A 285 21.82 -8.99 17.43
C ARG A 285 22.22 -8.04 18.55
N ASP A 286 23.47 -8.10 18.96
CA ASP A 286 24.00 -7.35 20.10
C ASP A 286 23.70 -5.83 20.06
N PRO A 287 23.77 -5.13 18.89
CA PRO A 287 23.42 -3.70 18.82
C PRO A 287 21.95 -3.36 19.09
N TYR A 288 21.05 -4.35 19.03
CA TYR A 288 19.59 -4.16 19.14
C TYR A 288 19.01 -4.74 20.43
N LEU A 289 19.85 -5.27 21.33
CA LEU A 289 19.40 -5.78 22.63
C LEU A 289 18.88 -4.64 23.51
N GLY A 290 17.65 -4.77 24.00
CA GLY A 290 17.02 -3.78 24.89
C GLY A 290 16.64 -2.46 24.21
N VAL A 291 16.83 -2.34 22.89
CA VAL A 291 16.40 -1.16 22.13
C VAL A 291 14.85 -1.12 22.08
N PRO A 292 14.22 0.02 22.39
CA PRO A 292 12.76 0.15 22.33
C PRO A 292 12.21 -0.17 20.94
N MET A 293 11.05 -0.82 20.89
CA MET A 293 10.37 -1.20 19.65
C MET A 293 10.08 0.02 18.77
N LEU A 294 9.72 1.16 19.35
CA LEU A 294 9.52 2.40 18.60
C LEU A 294 10.78 2.78 17.80
N GLN A 295 11.97 2.63 18.38
CA GLN A 295 13.22 2.92 17.68
C GLN A 295 13.53 1.86 16.61
N LEU A 296 13.33 0.57 16.92
CA LEU A 296 13.54 -0.51 15.96
C LEU A 296 12.64 -0.39 14.72
N LEU A 297 11.43 0.14 14.91
CA LEU A 297 10.41 0.34 13.88
C LEU A 297 10.47 1.74 13.25
N ARG A 298 11.50 2.53 13.59
CA ARG A 298 11.74 3.89 13.09
C ARG A 298 10.62 4.89 13.41
N LEU A 299 9.87 4.63 14.47
CA LEU A 299 8.79 5.46 15.01
C LEU A 299 9.22 6.46 16.10
N ASP A 300 10.44 6.33 16.63
CA ASP A 300 11.06 7.25 17.59
C ASP A 300 12.48 7.54 17.12
N ARG A 301 12.65 8.68 16.45
CA ARG A 301 13.90 9.13 15.85
C ARG A 301 14.17 10.59 16.13
N LEU A 302 13.14 11.33 16.55
CA LEU A 302 13.20 12.76 16.74
C LEU A 302 12.97 13.14 18.20
N ASN A 303 13.47 14.33 18.57
CA ASN A 303 13.14 14.95 19.84
C ASN A 303 11.91 15.86 19.68
N ASN A 304 11.54 16.57 20.75
CA ASN A 304 10.39 17.49 20.73
C ASN A 304 10.56 18.70 19.79
N GLN A 305 11.80 18.99 19.36
CA GLN A 305 12.16 20.03 18.41
C GLN A 305 12.25 19.51 16.96
N ASN A 306 11.98 18.22 16.74
CA ASN A 306 12.16 17.49 15.48
C ASN A 306 13.63 17.33 15.03
N ASP A 307 14.60 17.47 15.95
CA ASP A 307 16.00 17.13 15.66
C ASP A 307 16.21 15.62 15.73
N PRO A 308 17.16 15.04 14.97
CA PRO A 308 17.39 13.59 14.86
C PRO A 308 18.03 13.00 16.13
N GLN A 309 17.25 12.96 17.21
CA GLN A 309 17.61 12.40 18.49
C GLN A 309 16.38 11.72 19.11
N PRO A 310 16.34 10.37 19.18
CA PRO A 310 15.24 9.65 19.81
C PRO A 310 15.02 10.09 21.26
N ASN A 311 13.77 10.21 21.68
CA ASN A 311 13.40 10.63 23.04
C ASN A 311 12.50 9.60 23.77
N GLY A 312 12.24 8.44 23.16
CA GLY A 312 11.40 7.39 23.73
C GLY A 312 9.90 7.61 23.51
N VAL A 313 9.51 8.60 22.69
CA VAL A 313 8.13 8.94 22.38
C VAL A 313 7.91 8.78 20.88
N PHE A 314 6.72 8.33 20.50
CA PHE A 314 6.32 8.25 19.10
C PHE A 314 6.40 9.61 18.39
N ASP A 315 7.10 9.64 17.25
CA ASP A 315 7.22 10.81 16.38
C ASP A 315 5.88 11.09 15.68
N TYR A 316 5.10 12.03 16.20
CA TYR A 316 3.82 12.42 15.59
C TYR A 316 4.03 13.44 14.45
N ILE A 317 4.11 12.97 13.22
CA ILE A 317 4.34 13.78 12.03
C ILE A 317 3.15 13.64 11.08
N GLU A 318 2.35 14.70 11.00
CA GLU A 318 1.13 14.71 10.19
C GLU A 318 1.44 14.43 8.71
N GLY A 319 0.67 13.53 8.11
CA GLY A 319 0.84 13.10 6.72
C GLY A 319 1.99 12.12 6.48
N ILE A 320 2.78 11.79 7.51
CA ILE A 320 3.90 10.84 7.41
C ILE A 320 3.69 9.65 8.36
N THR A 321 3.65 9.88 9.67
CA THR A 321 3.44 8.83 10.68
C THR A 321 2.02 8.81 11.23
N VAL A 322 1.26 9.90 11.02
CA VAL A 322 -0.13 10.03 11.46
C VAL A 322 -0.97 10.64 10.35
N VAL A 323 -2.22 10.18 10.22
CA VAL A 323 -3.26 10.89 9.49
C VAL A 323 -4.36 11.23 10.49
N SER A 324 -4.27 12.42 11.06
CA SER A 324 -5.04 12.79 12.26
C SER A 324 -6.54 12.70 12.01
N ALA A 325 -7.00 13.25 10.89
CA ALA A 325 -8.42 13.37 10.54
C ALA A 325 -9.14 12.02 10.42
N GLN A 326 -8.41 10.93 10.24
CA GLN A 326 -8.99 9.58 10.16
C GLN A 326 -8.50 8.64 11.27
N SER A 327 -7.80 9.16 12.28
CA SER A 327 -7.26 8.37 13.38
C SER A 327 -6.39 7.20 12.92
N ARG A 328 -5.47 7.47 11.99
CA ARG A 328 -4.56 6.47 11.44
C ARG A 328 -3.12 6.72 11.85
N ILE A 329 -2.42 5.63 12.12
CA ILE A 329 -0.97 5.59 12.26
C ILE A 329 -0.41 4.89 11.03
N VAL A 330 0.67 5.46 10.50
CA VAL A 330 1.37 4.95 9.32
C VAL A 330 2.82 4.70 9.73
N PHE A 331 3.30 3.47 9.58
CA PHE A 331 4.70 3.20 9.91
C PHE A 331 5.57 3.69 8.74
N PRO A 332 6.77 4.25 9.02
CA PRO A 332 7.70 4.72 8.00
C PRO A 332 8.46 3.58 7.31
N VAL A 333 8.00 2.35 7.49
CA VAL A 333 8.44 1.12 6.83
C VAL A 333 7.23 0.30 6.39
N LEU A 334 7.31 -0.43 5.27
CA LEU A 334 6.18 -1.14 4.66
C LEU A 334 5.80 -2.46 5.33
N GLU A 335 6.78 -3.16 5.89
CA GLU A 335 6.62 -4.48 6.51
C GLU A 335 7.16 -4.45 7.95
N PRO A 336 6.58 -3.60 8.85
CA PRO A 336 7.15 -3.28 10.16
C PRO A 336 7.37 -4.50 11.06
N PHE A 337 6.51 -5.50 10.98
CA PHE A 337 6.61 -6.74 11.75
C PHE A 337 7.10 -7.93 10.92
N GLY A 338 7.55 -7.67 9.69
CA GLY A 338 8.12 -8.64 8.77
C GLY A 338 9.56 -8.25 8.42
N ARG A 339 9.83 -8.07 7.13
CA ARG A 339 11.17 -7.80 6.59
C ARG A 339 11.87 -6.61 7.24
N ASP A 340 11.11 -5.57 7.59
CA ASP A 340 11.70 -4.34 8.11
C ASP A 340 12.15 -4.45 9.57
N LEU A 341 11.91 -5.59 10.23
CA LEU A 341 12.43 -5.91 11.57
C LEU A 341 13.47 -7.05 11.54
N GLU A 342 13.62 -7.77 10.42
CA GLU A 342 14.53 -8.92 10.30
C GLU A 342 15.99 -8.56 10.65
N TYR A 343 16.40 -7.32 10.36
CA TYR A 343 17.75 -6.84 10.65
C TYR A 343 18.10 -6.92 12.16
N ALA A 344 17.10 -6.95 13.03
CA ALA A 344 17.28 -7.07 14.47
C ALA A 344 17.71 -8.48 14.90
N PHE A 345 17.58 -9.50 14.04
CA PHE A 345 17.82 -10.91 14.37
C PHE A 345 19.08 -11.48 13.68
N LYS A 346 19.82 -12.36 14.36
CA LYS A 346 20.97 -13.11 13.83
C LYS A 346 20.51 -14.21 12.86
N ASP A 347 19.42 -14.88 13.23
CA ASP A 347 18.87 -16.07 12.55
C ASP A 347 17.68 -15.73 11.64
N GLY A 348 17.55 -14.47 11.21
CA GLY A 348 16.56 -14.08 10.22
C GLY A 348 16.75 -14.90 8.93
N PRO A 349 15.68 -15.17 8.15
CA PRO A 349 15.80 -15.88 6.89
C PRO A 349 16.92 -15.25 6.04
N SER A 350 17.75 -16.08 5.40
CA SER A 350 18.93 -15.57 4.68
C SER A 350 18.50 -14.50 3.70
N SER A 351 19.13 -13.34 3.79
CA SER A 351 18.85 -12.17 2.96
C SER A 351 18.82 -12.53 1.47
N ASN A 352 17.63 -12.76 0.92
CA ASN A 352 17.27 -12.36 -0.44
C ASN A 352 15.78 -12.56 -0.70
N PRO A 353 15.05 -11.50 -1.05
CA PRO A 353 13.79 -11.68 -1.75
C PRO A 353 13.62 -10.86 -3.03
N ASP A 354 14.61 -10.04 -3.38
CA ASP A 354 14.56 -9.08 -4.49
C ASP A 354 15.70 -9.31 -5.52
N SER A 355 16.15 -10.56 -5.68
CA SER A 355 16.78 -11.03 -6.93
C SER A 355 15.73 -11.49 -7.93
#